data_AF-A4CB90-F1
#
_entry.id   AF-A4CB90-F1
#
_cell.length_a   1.000
_cell.length_b   1.000
_cell.length_c   1.000
_cell.angle_alpha   90.00
_cell.angle_beta   90.00
_cell.angle_gamma   90.00
#
_symmetry.space_group_name_H-M   'P 1'
#
loop_
_entity.id
_entity.type
_entity.pdbx_description
1 polymer ?
#
loop_
_entity_poly.entity_id
_entity_poly.type
_entity_poly.pdbx_seq_one_letter_code
_entity_poly.pdbx_strand_id
1 'polypeptide(L)'
;MVSEKVLKKVMLTLYHRIVEQENDGVLDLNRYKFHAFDRDMEVQVPEVVDRQKSIPKVNYAAYVMRMDELGYIKRDGMSFVFTDSGFLAASKLAYPVRVWFKTHWLGLSGLVVGIAALVVAIKQLP
;
A
#
# COMPACT_ATOMS: atom_id res chain seq x y z
N MET A 1 -3.66 -12.25 18.87
CA MET A 1 -2.73 -11.26 18.30
C MET A 1 -2.83 -11.35 16.78
N VAL A 2 -2.95 -10.23 16.08
CA VAL A 2 -3.12 -10.18 14.61
C VAL A 2 -1.76 -10.40 13.94
N SER A 3 -1.69 -11.23 12.89
CA SER A 3 -0.43 -11.51 12.17
C SER A 3 -0.04 -10.33 11.29
N GLU A 4 1.15 -9.75 11.49
CA GLU A 4 1.63 -8.62 10.69
C GLU A 4 1.74 -8.97 9.19
N LYS A 5 2.15 -10.21 8.88
CA LYS A 5 2.25 -10.70 7.50
C LYS A 5 0.88 -10.69 6.82
N VAL A 6 -0.16 -11.13 7.53
CA VAL A 6 -1.53 -11.17 6.98
C VAL A 6 -2.13 -9.77 6.93
N LEU A 7 -1.82 -8.90 7.91
CA LEU A 7 -2.21 -7.49 7.88
C LEU A 7 -1.70 -6.78 6.63
N LYS A 8 -0.42 -6.99 6.26
CA LYS A 8 0.15 -6.45 5.02
C LYS A 8 -0.56 -6.96 3.77
N LYS A 9 -0.94 -8.24 3.73
CA LYS A 9 -1.73 -8.80 2.63
C LYS A 9 -3.11 -8.16 2.53
N VAL A 10 -3.81 -8.00 3.66
CA VAL A 10 -5.11 -7.31 3.71
C VAL A 10 -5.00 -5.88 3.17
N MET A 11 -4.01 -5.12 3.62
CA MET A 11 -3.76 -3.76 3.13
C MET A 11 -3.50 -3.74 1.62
N LEU A 12 -2.68 -4.66 1.12
CA LEU A 12 -2.37 -4.77 -0.30
C LEU A 12 -3.60 -5.10 -1.15
N THR A 13 -4.41 -6.07 -0.69
CA THR A 13 -5.65 -6.46 -1.36
C THR A 13 -6.62 -5.30 -1.46
N LEU A 14 -6.83 -4.57 -0.36
CA LEU A 14 -7.71 -3.40 -0.34
C LEU A 14 -7.19 -2.28 -1.25
N TYR A 15 -5.87 -2.06 -1.30
CA TYR A 15 -5.25 -1.09 -2.20
C TYR A 15 -5.50 -1.44 -3.67
N HIS A 16 -5.28 -2.70 -4.09
CA HIS A 16 -5.53 -3.09 -5.47
C HIS A 16 -6.98 -2.89 -5.89
N ARG A 17 -7.94 -3.16 -5.00
CA ARG A 17 -9.37 -2.90 -5.30
C ARG A 17 -9.66 -1.43 -5.58
N ILE A 18 -8.97 -0.50 -4.91
CA ILE A 18 -9.12 0.95 -5.19
C ILE A 18 -8.55 1.27 -6.57
N VAL A 19 -7.33 0.81 -6.84
CA VAL A 19 -6.61 1.12 -8.08
C VAL A 19 -7.30 0.49 -9.29
N GLU A 20 -7.85 -0.72 -9.17
CA GLU A 20 -8.61 -1.38 -10.24
C GLU A 20 -9.92 -0.66 -10.57
N GLN A 21 -10.50 0.05 -9.60
CA GLN A 21 -11.74 0.81 -9.76
C GLN A 21 -11.48 2.28 -10.15
N GLU A 22 -10.23 2.72 -10.12
CA GLU A 22 -9.82 4.06 -10.53
C GLU A 22 -9.66 4.11 -12.06
N ASN A 23 -10.61 4.76 -12.73
CA ASN A 23 -10.49 5.09 -14.14
C ASN A 23 -9.90 6.51 -14.24
N ASP A 24 -8.58 6.60 -14.44
CA ASP A 24 -7.76 7.79 -14.71
C ASP A 24 -8.27 9.13 -14.14
N GLY A 25 -7.64 9.62 -13.06
CA GLY A 25 -7.95 10.94 -12.50
C GLY A 25 -7.28 11.24 -11.16
N VAL A 26 -7.86 12.18 -10.41
CA VAL A 26 -7.50 12.45 -9.01
C VAL A 26 -8.26 11.46 -8.13
N LEU A 27 -7.53 10.62 -7.39
CA LEU A 27 -8.10 9.65 -6.46
C LEU A 27 -8.73 10.33 -5.24
N ASP A 28 -10.05 10.22 -5.08
CA ASP A 28 -10.75 10.58 -3.85
C ASP A 28 -11.04 9.32 -3.01
N LEU A 29 -10.25 9.12 -1.96
CA LEU A 29 -10.33 7.95 -1.08
C LEU A 29 -11.68 7.81 -0.36
N ASN A 30 -12.43 8.90 -0.15
CA ASN A 30 -13.72 8.83 0.54
C ASN A 30 -14.80 8.15 -0.30
N ARG A 31 -14.60 8.03 -1.63
CA ARG A 31 -15.51 7.33 -2.54
C ARG A 31 -15.38 5.81 -2.41
N TYR A 32 -14.27 5.31 -1.90
CA TYR A 32 -13.97 3.88 -1.79
C TYR A 32 -14.25 3.39 -0.37
N LYS A 33 -15.52 3.02 -0.13
CA LYS A 33 -16.00 2.53 1.16
C LYS A 33 -15.92 1.01 1.22
N PHE A 34 -15.24 0.50 2.25
CA PHE A 34 -15.14 -0.93 2.55
C PHE A 34 -16.00 -1.27 3.76
N HIS A 35 -16.26 -2.57 3.94
CA HIS A 35 -16.99 -3.10 5.08
C HIS A 35 -16.09 -3.98 5.93
N ALA A 36 -16.24 -3.91 7.25
CA ALA A 36 -15.50 -4.75 8.20
C ALA A 36 -15.90 -6.24 8.10
N PHE A 37 -17.03 -6.52 7.48
CA PHE A 37 -17.45 -7.84 7.05
C PHE A 37 -17.45 -7.88 5.52
N ASP A 38 -16.58 -8.70 4.95
CA ASP A 38 -16.42 -8.84 3.51
C ASP A 38 -16.07 -10.29 3.18
N ARG A 39 -17.00 -10.97 2.51
CA ARG A 39 -16.86 -12.38 2.12
C ARG A 39 -15.79 -12.55 1.05
N ASP A 40 -15.59 -11.57 0.18
CA ASP A 40 -14.58 -11.64 -0.87
C ASP A 40 -13.17 -11.59 -0.27
N MET A 41 -13.03 -10.97 0.92
CA MET A 41 -11.76 -10.96 1.65
C MET A 41 -11.36 -12.36 2.13
N GLU A 42 -12.33 -13.24 2.45
CA GLU A 42 -12.06 -14.63 2.81
C GLU A 42 -11.46 -15.44 1.65
N VAL A 43 -11.85 -15.09 0.42
CA VAL A 43 -11.36 -15.73 -0.80
C VAL A 43 -9.99 -15.15 -1.18
N GLN A 44 -9.84 -13.83 -1.12
CA GLN A 44 -8.62 -13.13 -1.55
C GLN A 44 -7.48 -13.23 -0.53
N VAL A 45 -7.79 -13.34 0.76
CA VAL A 45 -6.81 -13.53 1.84
C VAL A 45 -7.28 -14.65 2.77
N PRO A 46 -7.17 -15.94 2.36
CA PRO A 46 -7.68 -17.07 3.13
C PRO A 46 -7.15 -17.16 4.57
N GLU A 47 -5.99 -16.58 4.85
CA GLU A 47 -5.37 -16.53 6.17
C GLU A 47 -6.08 -15.63 7.18
N VAL A 48 -7.05 -14.81 6.73
CA VAL A 48 -7.95 -14.12 7.66
C VAL A 48 -8.98 -15.07 8.27
N VAL A 49 -9.18 -16.26 7.68
CA VAL A 49 -10.10 -17.28 8.20
C VAL A 49 -9.35 -18.26 9.07
N ASP A 50 -9.76 -18.35 10.34
CA ASP A 50 -9.25 -19.36 11.26
C ASP A 50 -9.93 -20.70 10.98
N ARG A 51 -9.29 -21.52 10.14
CA ARG A 51 -9.76 -22.86 9.76
C ARG A 51 -9.40 -23.95 10.78
N GLN A 52 -8.69 -23.61 11.86
CA GLN A 52 -8.35 -24.58 12.91
C GLN A 52 -9.54 -24.86 13.84
N LYS A 53 -10.59 -24.04 13.77
CA LYS A 53 -11.83 -24.20 14.54
C LYS A 53 -12.85 -24.99 13.75
N SER A 54 -13.67 -25.78 14.47
CA SER A 54 -14.79 -26.55 13.90
C SER A 54 -15.79 -25.69 13.12
N ILE A 55 -15.88 -24.41 13.47
CA ILE A 55 -16.60 -23.38 12.73
C ILE A 55 -15.57 -22.34 12.29
N PRO A 56 -15.29 -22.20 10.99
CA PRO A 56 -14.36 -21.20 10.48
C PRO A 56 -14.77 -19.80 10.96
N LYS A 57 -13.90 -19.15 11.74
CA LYS A 57 -14.14 -17.77 12.19
C LYS A 57 -13.36 -16.82 11.30
N VAL A 58 -14.08 -15.94 10.61
CA VAL A 58 -13.50 -14.86 9.82
C VAL A 58 -12.95 -13.82 10.78
N ASN A 59 -11.62 -13.72 10.84
CA ASN A 59 -10.92 -12.80 11.73
C ASN A 59 -10.59 -11.47 11.05
N TYR A 60 -11.16 -11.22 9.88
CA TYR A 60 -10.93 -9.99 9.10
C TYR A 60 -11.25 -8.72 9.90
N ALA A 61 -12.34 -8.73 10.68
CA ALA A 61 -12.69 -7.60 11.55
C ALA A 61 -11.57 -7.22 12.54
N ALA A 62 -10.78 -8.19 13.03
CA ALA A 62 -9.64 -7.91 13.90
C ALA A 62 -8.48 -7.22 13.15
N TYR A 63 -8.28 -7.54 11.87
CA TYR A 63 -7.32 -6.81 11.03
C TYR A 63 -7.78 -5.37 10.77
N VAL A 64 -9.08 -5.17 10.53
CA VAL A 64 -9.68 -3.83 10.37
C VAL A 64 -9.51 -3.01 11.65
N MET A 65 -9.82 -3.57 12.82
CA MET A 65 -9.57 -2.91 14.11
C MET A 65 -8.10 -2.52 14.28
N ARG A 66 -7.17 -3.41 13.89
CA ARG A 66 -5.75 -3.11 13.96
C ARG A 66 -5.33 -2.00 12.99
N MET A 67 -5.92 -1.92 11.81
CA MET A 67 -5.66 -0.83 10.85
C MET A 67 -6.15 0.52 11.37
N ASP A 68 -7.27 0.54 12.09
CA ASP A 68 -7.84 1.72 12.74
C ASP A 68 -6.93 2.23 13.87
N GLU A 69 -6.48 1.32 14.75
CA GLU A 69 -5.50 1.64 15.80
C GLU A 69 -4.18 2.24 15.26
N LEU A 70 -3.77 1.82 14.05
CA LEU A 70 -2.57 2.32 13.38
C LEU A 70 -2.82 3.60 12.57
N GLY A 71 -4.06 4.11 12.52
CA GLY A 71 -4.43 5.30 11.77
C GLY A 71 -4.47 5.12 10.25
N TYR A 72 -4.43 3.89 9.75
CA TYR A 72 -4.44 3.60 8.31
C TYR A 72 -5.82 3.70 7.69
N ILE A 73 -6.87 3.59 8.51
CA ILE A 73 -8.25 3.73 8.06
C ILE A 73 -9.00 4.68 8.99
N LYS A 74 -10.10 5.22 8.48
CA LYS A 74 -11.10 5.93 9.27
C LYS A 74 -12.39 5.13 9.24
N ARG A 75 -12.89 4.72 10.41
CA ARG A 75 -14.11 3.94 10.54
C ARG A 75 -15.36 4.82 10.68
N ASP A 76 -16.45 4.30 10.14
CA ASP A 76 -17.82 4.80 10.26
C ASP A 76 -18.75 3.59 10.45
N GLY A 77 -18.96 3.22 11.72
CA GLY A 77 -19.69 2.01 12.11
C GLY A 77 -19.05 0.72 11.59
N MET A 78 -19.78 0.01 10.72
CA MET A 78 -19.37 -1.25 10.08
C MET A 78 -18.55 -1.02 8.80
N SER A 79 -18.36 0.22 8.40
CA SER A 79 -17.63 0.59 7.21
C SER A 79 -16.38 1.39 7.53
N PHE A 80 -15.49 1.50 6.56
CA PHE A 80 -14.28 2.28 6.68
C PHE A 80 -13.76 2.74 5.32
N VAL A 81 -12.92 3.78 5.35
CA VAL A 81 -12.17 4.30 4.21
C VAL A 81 -10.68 4.34 4.57
N PHE A 82 -9.79 4.34 3.58
CA PHE A 82 -8.38 4.61 3.85
C PHE A 82 -8.17 6.06 4.27
N THR A 83 -7.23 6.27 5.19
CA THR A 83 -6.58 7.58 5.32
C THR A 83 -5.49 7.72 4.27
N ASP A 84 -5.06 8.94 3.98
CA ASP A 84 -3.93 9.19 3.07
C ASP A 84 -2.68 8.41 3.50
N SER A 85 -2.43 8.35 4.81
CA SER A 85 -1.28 7.63 5.39
C SER A 85 -1.38 6.12 5.20
N GLY A 86 -2.58 5.53 5.37
CA GLY A 86 -2.81 4.11 5.17
C GLY A 86 -2.74 3.71 3.70
N PHE A 87 -3.27 4.55 2.80
CA PHE A 87 -3.17 4.35 1.37
C PHE A 87 -1.72 4.43 0.90
N LEU A 88 -0.95 5.41 1.39
CA LEU A 88 0.48 5.51 1.12
C LEU A 88 1.27 4.31 1.68
N ALA A 89 0.93 3.82 2.87
CA ALA A 89 1.56 2.63 3.42
C ALA A 89 1.27 1.39 2.57
N ALA A 90 0.03 1.23 2.10
CA ALA A 90 -0.36 0.13 1.23
C ALA A 90 0.29 0.22 -0.16
N SER A 91 0.40 1.41 -0.76
CA SER A 91 1.06 1.58 -2.06
C SER A 91 2.55 1.24 -2.04
N LYS A 92 3.24 1.56 -0.94
CA LYS A 92 4.65 1.16 -0.71
C LYS A 92 4.81 -0.36 -0.64
N LEU A 93 3.82 -1.08 -0.09
CA LEU A 93 3.80 -2.55 -0.08
C LEU A 93 3.57 -3.12 -1.49
N ALA A 94 2.72 -2.48 -2.30
CA ALA A 94 2.38 -2.93 -3.65
C ALA A 94 3.52 -2.73 -4.65
N TYR A 95 4.23 -1.60 -4.57
CA TYR A 95 5.26 -1.21 -5.54
C TYR A 95 6.58 -0.82 -4.89
N PRO A 96 7.31 -1.76 -4.25
CA PRO A 96 8.58 -1.45 -3.60
C PRO A 96 9.64 -0.92 -4.59
N VAL A 97 9.64 -1.40 -5.84
CA VAL A 97 10.65 -1.08 -6.86
C VAL A 97 10.46 0.32 -7.47
N ARG A 98 9.21 0.77 -7.66
CA ARG A 98 8.90 2.09 -8.26
C ARG A 98 9.34 3.24 -7.35
N VAL A 99 9.22 3.05 -6.03
CA VAL A 99 9.70 3.99 -5.00
C VAL A 99 11.23 4.03 -4.94
N TRP A 100 11.89 2.87 -5.07
CA TRP A 100 13.35 2.80 -5.07
C TRP A 100 13.96 3.48 -6.32
N PHE A 101 13.38 3.24 -7.49
CA PHE A 101 13.77 3.91 -8.74
C PHE A 101 13.58 5.42 -8.67
N LYS A 102 12.43 5.93 -8.22
CA LYS A 102 12.19 7.38 -8.15
C LYS A 102 13.16 8.09 -7.19
N THR A 103 13.55 7.40 -6.11
CA THR A 103 14.50 7.92 -5.11
C THR A 103 15.96 7.88 -5.60
N HIS A 104 16.37 6.83 -6.31
CA HIS A 104 17.74 6.67 -6.80
C HIS A 104 17.99 7.31 -8.17
N TRP A 105 16.95 7.54 -8.98
CA TRP A 105 17.06 8.19 -10.30
C TRP A 105 17.49 9.65 -10.19
N LEU A 106 16.97 10.38 -9.18
CA LEU A 106 17.42 11.74 -8.87
C LEU A 106 18.92 11.76 -8.53
N GLY A 107 19.41 10.80 -7.76
CA GLY A 107 20.83 10.65 -7.43
C GLY A 107 21.71 10.29 -8.63
N LEU A 108 21.24 9.40 -9.50
CA LEU A 108 21.96 8.98 -10.72
C LEU A 108 22.05 10.11 -11.76
N SER A 109 21.00 10.92 -11.92
CA SER A 109 20.99 12.05 -12.85
C SER A 109 22.04 13.13 -12.49
N GLY A 110 22.22 13.41 -11.19
CA GLY A 110 23.26 14.33 -10.72
C GLY A 110 24.68 13.82 -10.95
N LEU A 111 24.89 12.49 -10.84
CA LEU A 111 26.18 11.85 -11.06
C LEU A 111 26.60 11.90 -12.53
N VAL A 112 25.68 11.67 -13.46
CA VAL A 112 25.95 11.76 -14.92
C VAL A 112 26.29 13.19 -15.34
N VAL A 113 25.58 14.20 -14.81
CA VAL A 113 25.89 15.61 -15.08
C VAL A 113 27.25 16.00 -14.51
N GLY A 114 27.59 15.54 -13.30
CA GLY A 114 28.90 15.77 -12.69
C GLY A 114 30.05 15.17 -13.49
N ILE A 115 29.89 13.95 -14.00
CA ILE A 115 30.90 13.29 -14.86
C ILE A 115 31.02 14.02 -16.21
N ALA A 116 29.92 14.42 -16.83
CA ALA A 116 29.94 15.17 -18.07
C ALA A 116 30.66 16.52 -17.91
N ALA A 117 30.40 17.23 -16.81
CA ALA A 117 31.09 18.47 -16.47
C ALA A 117 32.59 18.25 -16.23
N LEU A 118 32.96 17.16 -15.56
CA LEU A 118 34.36 16.79 -15.32
C LEU A 118 35.10 16.48 -16.64
N VAL A 119 34.47 15.74 -17.55
CA VAL A 119 35.05 15.42 -18.87
C VAL A 119 35.24 16.67 -19.73
N VAL A 120 34.28 17.60 -19.71
CA VAL A 120 34.40 18.89 -20.40
C VAL A 120 35.51 19.73 -19.80
N ALA A 121 35.62 19.80 -18.47
CA ALA A 121 36.69 20.53 -17.79
C ALA A 121 38.08 19.95 -18.11
N ILE A 122 38.21 18.62 -18.18
CA ILE A 122 39.46 17.94 -18.58
C ILE A 122 39.83 18.25 -20.04
N LYS A 123 38.85 18.34 -20.94
CA LYS A 123 39.10 18.69 -22.36
C LYS A 123 39.40 20.17 -22.60
N GLN A 124 39.14 21.04 -21.63
CA GLN A 124 39.38 22.49 -21.73
C GLN A 124 40.65 22.94 -20.97
N LEU A 125 41.37 22.01 -20.33
CA LEU A 125 42.71 22.27 -19.81
C LEU A 125 43.70 22.33 -20.99
N PRO A 126 44.50 23.41 -21.12
CA PRO A 126 45.45 23.60 -22.22
C PRO A 126 46.60 22.58 -22.20
#